data_AF-A0A9W7JHU8-F1
#
_entry.id   AF-A0A9W7JHU8-F1
#
_cell.length_a   1.000
_cell.length_b   1.000
_cell.length_c   1.000
_cell.angle_alpha   90.00
_cell.angle_beta   90.00
_cell.angle_gamma   90.00
#
_symmetry.space_group_name_H-M   'P 1'
#
loop_
_entity.id
_entity.type
_entity.pdbx_description
1 polymer ?
#
loop_
_entity_poly.entity_id
_entity_poly.type
_entity_poly.pdbx_seq_one_letter_code
_entity_poly.pdbx_strand_id
1 'polypeptide(L)'
;MGKTLLHLCMGRETRRVEHAADKDQSTQSKSIICPDCEANGSKQCHQCQGTGVNAVDHFNGRFKAGGLCWLCRGKREVLCGNCNGAGFLGGFMSS
;
A
#
# COMPACT_ATOMS: atom_id res chain seq x y z
N MET A 1 8.30 25.12 -60.85
CA MET A 1 7.26 25.37 -59.83
C MET A 1 7.35 24.26 -58.80
N GLY A 2 7.47 24.58 -57.51
CA GLY A 2 7.51 23.59 -56.42
C GLY A 2 8.70 23.75 -55.49
N LYS A 3 8.56 24.63 -54.50
CA LYS A 3 9.43 24.80 -53.33
C LYS A 3 9.41 23.48 -52.52
N THR A 4 10.44 23.03 -51.81
CA THR A 4 10.79 23.58 -50.48
C THR A 4 11.96 22.78 -49.87
N LEU A 5 12.99 23.54 -49.50
CA LEU A 5 13.84 23.43 -48.31
C LEU A 5 14.66 22.14 -48.10
N LEU A 6 15.89 22.22 -48.62
CA LEU A 6 17.08 21.64 -48.01
C LEU A 6 17.31 22.29 -46.63
N HIS A 7 17.42 21.50 -45.56
CA HIS A 7 18.18 21.92 -44.37
C HIS A 7 18.99 20.72 -43.86
N LEU A 8 20.29 20.77 -44.16
CA LEU A 8 21.29 19.87 -43.62
C LEU A 8 21.41 20.04 -42.10
N CYS A 9 21.69 18.96 -41.38
CA CYS A 9 22.92 18.85 -40.59
C CYS A 9 23.13 17.41 -40.08
N MET A 10 24.10 16.72 -40.68
CA MET A 10 24.70 15.48 -40.16
C MET A 10 25.54 15.83 -38.91
N GLY A 11 25.23 15.24 -37.75
CA GLY A 11 25.98 15.42 -36.50
C GLY A 11 26.23 14.10 -35.77
N ARG A 12 27.52 13.78 -35.56
CA ARG A 12 28.07 12.60 -34.87
C ARG A 12 27.80 12.58 -33.36
N GLU A 13 27.75 11.35 -32.83
CA GLU A 13 28.16 10.89 -31.48
C GLU A 13 27.47 11.50 -30.24
N THR A 14 26.66 10.68 -29.55
CA THR A 14 26.79 10.41 -28.09
C THR A 14 25.75 9.35 -27.70
N ARG A 15 26.19 8.10 -27.51
CA ARG A 15 25.39 7.04 -26.88
C ARG A 15 25.32 7.35 -25.37
N ARG A 16 24.22 7.95 -24.89
CA ARG A 16 23.89 7.93 -23.45
C ARG A 16 23.22 6.60 -23.15
N VAL A 17 23.97 5.69 -22.51
CA VAL A 17 23.40 4.54 -21.81
C VAL A 17 22.83 5.06 -20.51
N GLU A 18 21.53 5.35 -20.50
CA GLU A 18 20.79 5.51 -19.26
C GLU A 18 20.56 4.11 -18.69
N HIS A 19 21.30 3.76 -17.63
CA HIS A 19 20.91 2.68 -16.74
C HIS A 19 19.63 3.14 -16.00
N ALA A 20 18.48 2.96 -16.64
CA ALA A 20 17.23 2.89 -15.91
C ALA A 20 17.30 1.58 -15.11
N ALA A 21 17.59 1.70 -13.81
CA ALA A 21 17.32 0.63 -12.89
C ALA A 21 15.83 0.29 -13.04
N ASP A 22 15.57 -0.92 -13.54
CA ASP A 22 14.26 -1.54 -13.61
C ASP A 22 13.75 -1.70 -12.17
N LYS A 23 13.24 -0.60 -11.62
CA LYS A 23 12.28 -0.64 -10.54
C LYS A 23 11.03 -1.08 -11.24
N ASP A 24 10.69 -2.37 -11.14
CA ASP A 24 9.38 -2.95 -11.44
C ASP A 24 8.30 -2.00 -10.91
N GLN A 25 7.96 -0.98 -11.70
CA GLN A 25 6.72 -0.25 -11.57
C GLN A 25 5.71 -1.22 -12.14
N SER A 26 5.32 -2.14 -11.27
CA SER A 26 4.06 -2.85 -11.35
C SER A 26 3.03 -1.84 -11.85
N THR A 27 2.70 -1.94 -13.14
CA THR A 27 1.50 -1.35 -13.71
C THR A 27 0.34 -2.17 -13.15
N GLN A 28 0.15 -2.08 -11.82
CA GLN A 28 -1.06 -2.51 -11.16
C GLN A 28 -2.12 -1.60 -11.75
N SER A 29 -3.01 -2.18 -12.56
CA SER A 29 -4.27 -1.55 -12.96
C SER A 29 -4.74 -0.70 -11.79
N LYS A 30 -4.88 0.64 -11.96
CA LYS A 30 -5.16 1.61 -10.89
C LYS A 30 -6.43 1.19 -10.14
N SER A 31 -6.26 0.29 -9.18
CA SER A 31 -7.38 -0.32 -8.48
C SER A 31 -7.68 0.61 -7.33
N ILE A 32 -8.92 1.10 -7.32
CA ILE A 32 -9.46 1.88 -6.21
C ILE A 32 -9.55 1.00 -4.96
N ILE A 33 -9.58 -0.33 -5.12
CA ILE A 33 -9.62 -1.28 -4.00
C ILE A 33 -8.33 -1.17 -3.17
N CYS A 34 -8.48 -1.07 -1.86
CA CYS A 34 -7.36 -1.11 -0.93
C CYS A 34 -6.78 -2.53 -0.91
N PRO A 35 -5.55 -2.76 -1.40
CA PRO A 35 -4.98 -4.10 -1.55
C PRO A 35 -4.74 -4.78 -0.19
N ASP A 36 -4.56 -3.99 0.86
CA ASP A 36 -4.30 -4.46 2.21
C ASP A 36 -5.47 -5.20 2.86
N CYS A 37 -6.70 -4.82 2.52
CA CYS A 37 -7.92 -5.35 3.14
C CYS A 37 -8.93 -5.87 2.13
N GLU A 38 -8.57 -5.87 0.84
CA GLU A 38 -9.38 -6.44 -0.24
C GLU A 38 -10.83 -5.92 -0.21
N ALA A 39 -11.00 -4.61 -0.13
CA ALA A 39 -12.28 -3.90 -0.02
C ALA A 39 -13.07 -4.05 1.30
N ASN A 40 -12.59 -4.81 2.27
CA ASN A 40 -13.33 -5.00 3.54
C ASN A 40 -13.22 -3.81 4.50
N GLY A 41 -12.14 -3.03 4.43
CA GLY A 41 -11.89 -1.93 5.37
C GLY A 41 -11.41 -2.37 6.75
N SER A 42 -11.48 -3.66 7.09
CA SER A 42 -10.85 -4.26 8.27
C SER A 42 -9.83 -5.32 7.87
N LYS A 43 -8.93 -5.64 8.79
CA LYS A 43 -7.97 -6.75 8.69
C LYS A 43 -8.03 -7.57 9.97
N GLN A 44 -7.65 -8.84 9.91
CA GLN A 44 -7.48 -9.64 11.13
C GLN A 44 -6.54 -8.91 12.10
N CYS A 45 -6.90 -8.92 13.40
CA CYS A 45 -6.08 -8.32 14.43
C CYS A 45 -4.75 -9.07 14.53
N HIS A 46 -3.67 -8.43 14.11
CA HIS A 46 -2.33 -9.01 14.12
C HIS A 46 -1.80 -9.29 15.53
N GLN A 47 -2.28 -8.58 16.56
CA GLN A 47 -1.84 -8.77 17.95
C GLN A 47 -2.37 -10.07 18.57
N CYS A 48 -3.61 -10.45 18.27
CA CYS A 48 -4.22 -11.68 18.81
C CYS A 48 -4.40 -12.76 17.76
N GLN A 49 -3.99 -12.53 16.51
CA GLN A 49 -4.13 -13.46 15.38
C GLN A 49 -5.57 -13.99 15.24
N GLY A 50 -6.55 -13.13 15.47
CA GLY A 50 -7.97 -13.49 15.41
C GLY A 50 -8.52 -14.27 16.61
N THR A 51 -7.73 -14.59 17.64
CA THR A 51 -8.25 -15.27 18.86
C THR A 51 -9.11 -14.34 19.73
N GLY A 52 -8.87 -13.04 19.68
CA GLY A 52 -9.54 -12.04 20.52
C GLY A 52 -8.97 -11.91 21.94
N VAL A 53 -7.94 -12.69 22.28
CA VAL A 53 -7.27 -12.69 23.61
C VAL A 53 -5.78 -12.41 23.47
N ASN A 54 -5.13 -11.88 24.51
CA ASN A 54 -3.68 -11.66 24.51
C ASN A 54 -2.95 -12.99 24.72
N ALA A 55 -1.95 -13.27 23.89
CA ALA A 55 -1.08 -14.44 24.08
C ALA A 55 -0.05 -14.23 25.21
N VAL A 56 0.36 -12.98 25.45
CA VAL A 56 1.35 -12.59 26.46
C VAL A 56 0.88 -11.35 27.24
N ASP A 57 1.55 -11.05 28.35
CA ASP A 57 1.36 -9.78 29.05
C ASP A 57 1.93 -8.63 28.21
N HIS A 58 1.17 -7.54 28.05
CA HIS A 58 1.58 -6.33 27.36
C HIS A 58 1.61 -5.12 28.31
N PHE A 59 2.50 -4.17 28.03
CA PHE A 59 2.66 -2.90 28.76
C PHE A 59 2.83 -3.09 30.26
N ASN A 60 3.89 -3.81 30.66
CA ASN A 60 4.22 -4.10 32.06
C ASN A 60 3.07 -4.79 32.82
N GLY A 61 2.39 -5.72 32.14
CA GLY A 61 1.29 -6.50 32.73
C GLY A 61 -0.03 -5.73 32.89
N ARG A 62 -0.15 -4.53 32.32
CA ARG A 62 -1.43 -3.79 32.28
C ARG A 62 -2.51 -4.57 31.53
N PHE A 63 -2.12 -5.26 30.46
CA PHE A 63 -2.99 -6.18 29.74
C PHE A 63 -2.40 -7.57 29.83
N LYS A 64 -3.06 -8.48 30.56
CA LYS A 64 -2.53 -9.81 30.86
C LYS A 64 -2.81 -10.82 29.75
N ALA A 65 -1.96 -11.84 29.66
CA ALA A 65 -2.17 -13.05 28.87
C ALA A 65 -3.50 -13.73 29.27
N GLY A 66 -4.19 -14.29 28.29
CA GLY A 66 -5.54 -14.86 28.46
C GLY A 66 -6.65 -13.81 28.64
N GLY A 67 -6.29 -12.56 28.95
CA GLY A 67 -7.22 -11.44 28.97
C GLY A 67 -7.65 -11.02 27.57
N LEU A 68 -8.68 -10.18 27.53
CA LEU A 68 -9.25 -9.64 26.31
C LEU A 68 -8.20 -8.80 25.55
N CYS A 69 -8.11 -8.98 24.22
CA CYS A 69 -7.03 -8.40 23.42
C CYS A 69 -6.96 -6.87 23.58
N TRP A 70 -5.78 -6.34 23.92
CA TRP A 70 -5.60 -4.92 24.23
C TRP A 70 -5.91 -4.01 23.03
N LEU A 71 -5.64 -4.50 21.81
CA LEU A 71 -5.84 -3.74 20.57
C LEU A 71 -7.29 -3.83 20.08
N CYS A 72 -7.76 -5.03 19.72
CA CYS A 72 -9.07 -5.19 19.07
C CYS A 72 -10.24 -5.33 20.04
N ARG A 73 -9.98 -5.36 21.34
CA ARG A 73 -11.00 -5.54 22.38
C ARG A 73 -11.93 -6.74 22.11
N GLY A 74 -11.37 -7.89 21.72
CA GLY A 74 -12.14 -9.11 21.46
C GLY A 74 -12.84 -9.18 20.10
N LYS A 75 -12.83 -8.10 19.30
CA LYS A 75 -13.49 -8.07 17.98
C LYS A 75 -12.80 -8.91 16.90
N ARG A 76 -11.57 -9.39 17.15
CA ARG A 76 -10.74 -10.23 16.25
C ARG A 76 -10.26 -9.55 14.96
N GLU A 77 -10.79 -8.38 14.64
CA GLU A 77 -10.37 -7.54 13.52
C GLU A 77 -10.01 -6.12 14.00
N VAL A 78 -9.25 -5.43 13.17
CA VAL A 78 -8.85 -4.04 13.33
C VAL A 78 -9.10 -3.26 12.05
N LEU A 79 -9.30 -1.95 12.17
CA LEU A 79 -9.43 -1.06 11.03
C LEU A 79 -8.19 -1.15 10.13
N CYS A 80 -8.39 -1.26 8.82
CA CYS A 80 -7.31 -1.15 7.86
C CYS A 80 -6.81 0.29 7.80
N GLY A 81 -5.60 0.53 8.29
CA GLY A 81 -5.01 1.87 8.34
C GLY A 81 -4.74 2.49 6.96
N ASN A 82 -4.49 1.67 5.94
CA ASN A 82 -4.18 2.18 4.60
C ASN A 82 -5.37 2.84 3.90
N CYS A 83 -6.60 2.47 4.28
CA CYS A 83 -7.82 3.07 3.74
C CYS A 83 -8.75 3.63 4.83
N ASN A 84 -8.26 3.76 6.06
CA ASN A 84 -9.01 4.15 7.25
C ASN A 84 -10.42 3.54 7.36
N GLY A 85 -10.56 2.24 7.06
CA GLY A 85 -11.86 1.56 7.12
C GLY A 85 -12.74 1.64 5.87
N ALA A 86 -12.37 2.41 4.85
CA ALA A 86 -13.19 2.58 3.65
C ALA A 86 -13.20 1.35 2.73
N GLY A 87 -12.11 0.57 2.72
CA GLY A 87 -11.90 -0.51 1.75
C GLY A 87 -11.36 -0.05 0.39
N PHE A 88 -11.25 1.25 0.17
CA PHE A 88 -10.74 1.83 -1.08
C PHE A 88 -9.82 3.04 -0.86
N LEU A 89 -8.97 3.33 -1.85
CA LEU A 89 -8.00 4.44 -1.88
C LEU A 89 -8.55 5.63 -2.69
N GLY A 90 -8.12 6.86 -2.37
CA GLY A 90 -8.46 8.06 -3.14
C GLY A 90 -9.85 8.66 -2.85
N GLY A 91 -10.58 8.15 -1.86
CA GLY A 91 -11.75 8.82 -1.29
C GLY A 91 -11.36 9.79 -0.16
N PHE A 92 -12.28 10.62 0.32
CA PHE A 92 -12.02 11.56 1.43
C PHE A 92 -11.55 10.88 2.73
N MET A 93 -11.72 9.56 2.84
CA MET A 93 -11.28 8.75 3.97
C MET A 93 -9.87 8.17 3.80
N SER A 94 -9.24 8.28 2.62
CA SER A 94 -7.96 7.64 2.30
C SER A 94 -7.05 8.64 1.59
N SER A 95 -6.26 9.38 2.36
CA SER A 95 -5.31 10.42 1.89
C SER A 95 -3.90 9.89 1.75
#